data_AF-A0A1M6XAG2-F1
#
_entry.id   AF-A0A1M6XAG2-F1
#
_cell.length_a   1.000
_cell.length_b   1.000
_cell.length_c   1.000
_cell.angle_alpha   90.00
_cell.angle_beta   90.00
_cell.angle_gamma   90.00
#
_symmetry.space_group_name_H-M   'P 1'
#
loop_
_entity.id
_entity.type
_entity.pdbx_description
1 polymer ?
#
loop_
_entity_poly.entity_id
_entity_poly.type
_entity_poly.pdbx_seq_one_letter_code
_entity_poly.pdbx_strand_id
1 'polypeptide(L)' 'MVRLRSVAPLAGAVALMAGAFAAAAGAGCDDPGHLERTPEGYELVGGCIAPGDVVVPATAPTAEPAVPPTAPAGEARG' A
#
# COMPACT_ATOMS: atom_id res chain seq x y z
N MET A 1 -19.06 34.98 29.74
CA MET A 1 -18.42 35.26 28.43
C MET A 1 -17.02 34.66 28.46
N VAL A 2 -16.79 33.58 27.71
CA VAL A 2 -15.44 33.02 27.55
C VAL A 2 -14.61 34.01 26.73
N ARG A 3 -13.48 34.46 27.27
CA ARG A 3 -12.61 35.41 26.55
C ARG A 3 -12.00 34.70 25.35
N LEU A 4 -12.00 35.35 24.20
CA LEU A 4 -11.47 34.81 22.94
C LEU A 4 -10.01 34.30 23.09
N ARG A 5 -9.21 34.99 23.91
CA ARG A 5 -7.84 34.58 24.30
C ARG A 5 -7.73 33.23 25.00
N SER A 6 -8.82 32.74 25.57
CA SER A 6 -8.89 31.46 26.27
C SER A 6 -9.27 30.31 25.34
N VAL A 7 -9.92 30.60 24.20
CA VAL A 7 -10.37 29.59 23.22
C VAL A 7 -9.35 29.37 22.12
N ALA A 8 -8.62 30.43 21.75
CA ALA A 8 -7.56 30.38 20.74
C ALA A 8 -6.57 29.21 20.89
N PRO A 9 -6.01 28.91 22.09
CA PRO A 9 -5.08 27.79 22.23
C PRO A 9 -5.77 26.44 22.01
N LEU A 10 -7.02 26.29 22.45
CA LEU A 10 -7.79 25.05 22.30
C LEU A 10 -8.12 24.81 20.82
N ALA A 11 -8.54 25.86 20.11
CA ALA A 11 -8.76 25.81 18.67
C ALA A 11 -7.49 25.45 17.89
N GLY A 12 -6.34 26.01 18.29
CA GLY A 12 -5.04 25.66 17.70
C GLY A 12 -4.67 24.20 17.91
N ALA A 13 -4.87 23.67 19.11
CA ALA A 13 -4.60 22.25 19.42
C ALA A 13 -5.48 21.31 18.56
N VAL A 14 -6.77 21.62 18.43
CA VAL A 14 -7.70 20.84 17.58
C VAL A 14 -7.26 20.88 16.11
N ALA A 15 -6.85 22.05 15.61
CA ALA A 15 -6.37 22.19 14.23
C ALA A 15 -5.08 21.38 13.99
N LEU A 16 -4.12 21.42 14.92
CA LEU A 16 -2.89 20.63 14.83
C LEU A 16 -3.18 19.13 14.86
N MET A 17 -4.08 18.70 15.73
CA MET A 17 -4.48 17.30 15.84
C MET A 17 -5.14 16.83 14.54
N ALA A 18 -6.09 17.59 14.00
CA ALA A 18 -6.71 17.29 12.71
C ALA A 18 -5.70 17.24 11.55
N GLY A 19 -4.71 18.14 11.54
CA GLY A 19 -3.63 18.12 10.56
C GLY A 19 -2.76 16.85 10.63
N ALA A 20 -2.48 16.34 11.83
CA ALA A 20 -1.74 15.10 12.01
C ALA A 20 -2.50 13.88 11.44
N PHE A 21 -3.82 13.80 11.70
CA PHE A 21 -4.67 12.76 11.12
C PHE A 21 -4.76 12.87 9.60
N ALA A 22 -4.92 14.08 9.05
CA ALA A 22 -4.95 14.28 7.61
C ALA A 22 -3.61 13.88 6.93
N ALA A 23 -2.48 14.14 7.58
CA ALA A 23 -1.17 13.71 7.10
C ALA A 23 -1.02 12.18 7.15
N ALA A 24 -1.48 11.53 8.22
CA ALA A 24 -1.49 10.07 8.33
C ALA A 24 -2.41 9.40 7.29
N ALA A 25 -3.62 9.93 7.10
CA ALA A 25 -4.56 9.46 6.09
C ALA A 25 -4.00 9.65 4.66
N GLY A 26 -3.37 10.80 4.39
CA GLY A 26 -2.68 11.05 3.12
C GLY A 26 -1.47 10.14 2.89
N ALA A 27 -0.86 9.64 3.96
CA ALA A 27 0.19 8.62 3.91
C ALA A 27 -0.36 7.19 3.79
N GLY A 28 -1.69 7.00 3.80
CA GLY A 28 -2.32 5.69 3.71
C GLY A 28 -2.36 4.91 5.04
N CYS A 29 -2.10 5.55 6.18
CA CYS A 29 -2.11 4.89 7.50
C CYS A 29 -3.51 4.49 8.01
N ASP A 30 -4.58 5.03 7.42
CA ASP A 30 -5.97 4.64 7.74
C ASP A 30 -6.45 3.43 6.94
N ASP A 31 -5.75 3.09 5.85
CA ASP A 31 -6.01 1.87 5.11
C ASP A 31 -5.11 0.76 5.69
N PRO A 32 -5.63 -0.39 6.14
CA PRO A 32 -4.78 -1.47 6.64
C PRO A 32 -3.88 -2.10 5.57
N GLY A 33 -3.96 -1.64 4.32
CA GLY A 33 -3.38 -2.28 3.15
C GLY A 33 -4.27 -3.42 2.70
N HIS A 34 -4.34 -3.63 1.39
CA HIS A 34 -5.03 -4.78 0.81
C HIS A 34 -4.14 -5.48 -0.21
N LEU A 35 -4.35 -6.77 -0.38
CA LEU A 35 -3.64 -7.56 -1.38
C LEU A 35 -4.32 -7.33 -2.73
N GLU A 36 -3.61 -6.71 -3.65
CA GLU A 36 -4.04 -6.57 -5.03
C GLU A 36 -3.35 -7.63 -5.90
N ARG A 37 -4.05 -8.09 -6.94
CA ARG A 37 -3.57 -9.16 -7.82
C ARG A 37 -2.87 -8.54 -9.03
N THR A 38 -1.56 -8.75 -9.15
CA THR A 38 -0.72 -8.24 -10.24
C THR A 38 -0.34 -9.38 -11.20
N PRO A 39 0.27 -9.09 -12.36
CA PRO A 39 0.75 -10.12 -13.29
C PRO A 39 1.84 -11.03 -12.69
N GLU A 40 2.56 -10.55 -11.68
CA GLU A 40 3.72 -11.21 -11.06
C GLU A 40 3.34 -11.92 -9.74
N GLY A 41 2.17 -11.62 -9.17
CA GLY A 41 1.71 -12.25 -7.93
C GLY A 41 0.64 -11.46 -7.20
N TYR A 42 0.70 -11.49 -5.86
CA TYR A 42 -0.09 -10.60 -5.01
C TYR A 42 0.85 -9.53 -4.46
N GLU A 43 0.45 -8.27 -4.57
CA GLU A 43 1.18 -7.14 -4.03
C GLU A 43 0.36 -6.50 -2.90
N LEU A 44 1.03 -6.10 -1.83
CA LEU A 44 0.40 -5.31 -0.77
C LEU A 44 0.33 -3.87 -1.23
N VAL A 45 -0.87 -3.40 -1.51
CA VAL A 45 -1.15 -2.03 -1.96
C VAL A 45 -1.79 -1.25 -0.83
N GLY A 46 -1.22 -0.08 -0.55
CA GLY A 46 -1.66 0.78 0.55
C GLY A 46 -1.18 0.31 1.92
N GLY A 47 -1.56 1.06 2.93
CA GLY A 47 -1.16 0.84 4.32
C GLY A 47 0.20 1.40 4.69
N CYS A 48 0.31 1.81 5.95
CA CYS A 48 1.59 2.13 6.59
C CYS A 48 2.36 0.89 7.07
N ILE A 49 1.85 -0.31 6.76
CA ILE A 49 2.53 -1.58 7.01
C ILE A 49 3.53 -1.80 5.88
N ALA A 50 4.81 -2.05 6.22
CA ALA A 50 5.80 -2.34 5.21
C ALA A 50 5.58 -3.76 4.65
N PRO A 51 5.90 -4.03 3.36
CA PRO A 51 5.77 -5.36 2.73
C PRO A 51 6.50 -6.51 3.44
N GLY A 52 7.32 -6.23 4.47
CA GLY A 52 8.01 -7.23 5.31
C GLY A 52 7.40 -7.47 6.70
N ASP A 53 6.44 -6.64 7.14
CA ASP A 53 5.77 -6.81 8.44
C ASP A 53 4.61 -7.81 8.38
N VAL A 54 4.14 -8.12 7.16
CA VAL A 54 3.09 -9.13 6.94
C VAL A 54 3.74 -10.51 6.87
N VAL A 55 3.52 -11.30 7.93
CA VAL A 55 3.89 -12.72 7.94
C VAL A 55 2.92 -13.46 7.03
N VAL A 56 3.29 -13.62 5.75
CA VAL A 56 2.61 -14.53 4.83
C VAL A 56 3.07 -15.94 5.19
N PRO A 57 2.17 -16.85 5.65
CA PRO A 57 2.52 -18.25 5.84
C PRO A 57 3.03 -18.79 4.50
N ALA A 58 4.18 -19.46 4.50
CA ALA A 58 4.71 -20.06 3.29
C ALA A 58 3.67 -21.03 2.71
N THR A 59 3.00 -20.62 1.64
CA THR A 59 2.18 -21.52 0.84
C THR A 59 3.13 -22.57 0.27
N ALA A 60 2.76 -23.85 0.39
CA ALA A 60 3.51 -24.94 -0.23
C ALA A 60 3.84 -24.58 -1.70
N PRO A 61 5.03 -24.91 -2.21
CA PRO A 61 5.46 -24.49 -3.54
C PRO A 61 4.41 -24.89 -4.58
N THR A 62 3.70 -23.90 -5.13
CA THR A 62 2.89 -24.08 -6.32
C THR A 62 3.86 -24.38 -7.45
N ALA A 63 3.71 -25.55 -8.07
CA ALA A 63 4.49 -25.92 -9.23
C ALA A 63 4.39 -24.81 -10.30
N GLU A 64 5.54 -24.31 -10.74
CA GLU A 64 5.64 -23.31 -11.79
C GLU A 64 5.00 -23.87 -13.08
N PRO A 65 4.07 -23.15 -13.75
CA PRO A 65 3.54 -23.59 -15.03
C PRO A 65 4.69 -23.71 -16.03
N ALA A 66 4.91 -24.92 -16.55
CA ALA A 66 5.95 -25.16 -17.54
C ALA A 66 5.75 -24.25 -18.75
N VAL A 67 6.72 -23.37 -19.01
CA VAL A 67 6.76 -22.56 -20.24
C VAL A 67 6.96 -23.54 -21.40
N PRO A 68 6.00 -23.68 -22.34
CA PRO A 68 6.20 -24.56 -23.48
C PRO A 68 7.37 -24.01 -24.31
N PRO A 69 8.29 -24.87 -24.78
CA PRO A 69 9.44 -24.42 -25.56
C PRO A 69 8.93 -23.77 -26.85
N THR A 70 9.23 -22.48 -27.02
CA THR A 70 9.02 -21.77 -28.28
C THR A 70 9.88 -22.45 -29.35
N ALA A 71 9.22 -23.10 -30.30
CA ALA A 71 9.86 -23.66 -31.49
C ALA A 71 10.61 -22.56 -32.26
N PRO A 72 11.79 -22.85 -32.86
CA PRO A 72 12.56 -21.84 -33.57
C PRO A 72 11.80 -21.38 -34.83
N ALA A 73 11.43 -20.10 -34.86
CA ALA A 73 10.98 -19.45 -36.09
C ALA A 73 12.21 -19.19 -36.97
N GLY A 74 12.47 -20.11 -37.90
CA GLY A 74 13.42 -19.92 -38.99
C GLY A 74 12.93 -18.91 -40.04
N GLU A 75 13.92 -18.32 -40.72
CA GLU A 75 13.90 -17.80 -42.10
C GLU A 75 12.80 -16.81 -42.58
N ALA A 76 13.23 -15.57 -42.83
CA ALA A 76 12.95 -14.78 -44.04
C ALA A 76 13.93 -13.59 -44.07
N ARG A 77 15.01 -13.56 -44.85
CA ARG A 77 15.11 -13.20 -46.28
C ARG A 77 14.26 -11.98 -46.68
N GLY A 78 14.95 -10.88 -46.96
CA GLY A 78 14.42 -9.63 -47.53
C GLY A 78 15.48 -8.55 -47.50
#